data_AF-A0A2S7ZFR4-F1
#
_entry.id   AF-A0A2S7ZFR4-F1
#
_cell.length_a   1.000
_cell.length_b   1.000
_cell.length_c   1.000
_cell.angle_alpha   90.00
_cell.angle_beta   90.00
_cell.angle_gamma   90.00
#
_symmetry.space_group_name_H-M   'P 1'
#
loop_
_entity.id
_entity.type
_entity.pdbx_description
1 polymer ?
#
loop_
_entity_poly.entity_id
_entity_poly.type
_entity_poly.pdbx_seq_one_letter_code
_entity_poly.pdbx_strand_id
1 'polypeptide(L)'
;MSNLKDFNWTGFWKDTDYAFESYIGRDVTDEDIKNAEAELGYTLPTAYIELLKNHNGGVVNKNCYINDDDDCVYITGIYGIDRDKKYSLLGEMGNEFWISKVKYPPIGIVVADTISGGHDMIFLDYRECGPTGEPKVVRVDQEGDYSITLLADNFGDFIKNLYISIEEITDEEFQSLSDEDKVKLINEQEDLDIDRAMELLTNIGIDNLSPILLSTLGRMYNNNGRAAEAIELFDRIDEAHRDWSWYYRCGYAYATVALGESYESEYVQKALELIETAMKMTKEARLDKQLSWCCEVVTYLLTQIKPKDYETDYPVIYEVIEKFSDKKNSIDTAENKDSTDVNAYEELNYPTYDEVHWVFNKLTYSREEFSKEYNENVKKYVDDEADDDDRLDEPEILVTYEAWIESVDQLFDNERVTDGDLLEDDKEDGMWQVEIMAHLVADNGTYFTREELLFKLHNLMANKELGDHVFFEGIEYEGHECEGYGLIDNEDGIPVFYICCGS
;
A
#
# COMPACT_ATOMS: atom_id res chain seq x y z
N MET A 1 -27.19 -1.36 -23.74
CA MET A 1 -27.71 -2.01 -22.53
C MET A 1 -27.20 -3.43 -22.54
N SER A 2 -26.30 -3.73 -21.62
CA SER A 2 -25.84 -5.09 -21.37
C SER A 2 -27.00 -5.90 -20.77
N ASN A 3 -27.16 -7.15 -21.18
CA ASN A 3 -28.15 -8.08 -20.64
C ASN A 3 -27.48 -9.37 -20.14
N LEU A 4 -28.19 -10.14 -19.34
CA LEU A 4 -27.74 -11.38 -18.69
C LEU A 4 -28.47 -12.63 -19.20
N LYS A 5 -29.19 -12.57 -20.33
CA LYS A 5 -29.94 -13.72 -20.87
C LYS A 5 -29.08 -14.95 -21.14
N ASP A 6 -27.87 -14.73 -21.62
CA ASP A 6 -26.90 -15.78 -21.96
C ASP A 6 -25.76 -15.87 -20.92
N PHE A 7 -25.95 -15.26 -19.74
CA PHE A 7 -24.96 -15.30 -18.67
C PHE A 7 -24.88 -16.71 -18.05
N ASN A 8 -23.66 -17.20 -17.82
CA ASN A 8 -23.45 -18.48 -17.16
C ASN A 8 -23.52 -18.30 -15.64
N TRP A 9 -24.65 -18.68 -15.05
CA TRP A 9 -24.88 -18.63 -13.61
C TRP A 9 -24.18 -19.75 -12.81
N THR A 10 -23.56 -20.72 -13.48
CA THR A 10 -22.89 -21.83 -12.79
C THR A 10 -21.76 -21.30 -11.91
N GLY A 11 -21.84 -21.58 -10.61
CA GLY A 11 -20.84 -21.13 -9.63
C GLY A 11 -20.94 -19.65 -9.26
N PHE A 12 -21.92 -18.89 -9.76
CA PHE A 12 -22.07 -17.47 -9.43
C PHE A 12 -22.58 -17.25 -7.99
N TRP A 13 -23.59 -18.02 -7.59
CA TRP A 13 -24.24 -17.91 -6.27
C TRP A 13 -23.58 -18.83 -5.22
N LYS A 14 -23.50 -18.33 -3.99
CA LYS A 14 -23.00 -19.04 -2.79
C LYS A 14 -24.17 -19.40 -1.88
N ASP A 15 -24.96 -20.38 -2.30
CA ASP A 15 -26.21 -20.79 -1.64
C ASP A 15 -25.97 -21.56 -0.33
N THR A 16 -25.63 -20.82 0.70
CA THR A 16 -25.46 -21.30 2.08
C THR A 16 -26.78 -21.17 2.87
N ASP A 17 -26.88 -21.85 4.01
CA ASP A 17 -28.02 -21.70 4.92
C ASP A 17 -28.24 -20.22 5.32
N TYR A 18 -27.15 -19.48 5.54
CA TYR A 18 -27.20 -18.03 5.80
C TYR A 18 -27.80 -17.25 4.63
N ALA A 19 -27.40 -17.55 3.38
CA ALA A 19 -27.95 -16.92 2.21
C ALA A 19 -29.46 -17.20 2.08
N PHE A 20 -29.88 -18.46 2.29
CA PHE A 20 -31.29 -18.85 2.27
C PHE A 20 -32.13 -18.11 3.31
N GLU A 21 -31.60 -17.95 4.53
CA GLU A 21 -32.30 -17.23 5.60
C GLU A 21 -32.39 -15.74 5.30
N SER A 22 -31.30 -15.13 4.85
CA SER A 22 -31.15 -13.67 4.89
C SER A 22 -31.32 -12.94 3.55
N TYR A 23 -31.03 -13.58 2.41
CA TYR A 23 -31.02 -12.94 1.08
C TYR A 23 -32.01 -13.58 0.11
N ILE A 24 -32.03 -14.91 0.00
CA ILE A 24 -32.68 -15.62 -1.12
C ILE A 24 -34.20 -15.60 -0.94
N GLY A 25 -34.87 -14.81 -1.78
CA GLY A 25 -36.32 -14.67 -1.83
C GLY A 25 -37.02 -15.76 -2.64
N ARG A 26 -38.36 -15.76 -2.59
CA ARG A 26 -39.19 -16.63 -3.45
C ARG A 26 -39.07 -16.25 -4.94
N ASP A 27 -39.52 -17.13 -5.82
CA ASP A 27 -39.64 -16.84 -7.26
C ASP A 27 -40.42 -15.55 -7.52
N VAL A 28 -39.89 -14.76 -8.46
CA VAL A 28 -40.38 -13.41 -8.80
C VAL A 28 -41.36 -13.46 -9.96
N THR A 29 -42.47 -12.74 -9.82
CA THR A 29 -43.43 -12.50 -10.92
C THR A 29 -43.29 -11.09 -11.50
N ASP A 30 -43.81 -10.86 -12.70
CA ASP A 30 -43.85 -9.51 -13.30
C ASP A 30 -44.69 -8.52 -12.46
N GLU A 31 -45.63 -9.02 -11.65
CA GLU A 31 -46.41 -8.18 -10.72
C GLU A 31 -45.57 -7.77 -9.51
N ASP A 32 -44.75 -8.69 -8.97
CA ASP A 32 -43.82 -8.38 -7.88
C ASP A 32 -42.81 -7.29 -8.30
N ILE A 33 -42.26 -7.39 -9.52
CA ILE A 33 -41.33 -6.38 -10.08
C ILE A 33 -42.01 -5.01 -10.17
N LYS A 34 -43.21 -4.95 -10.75
CA LYS A 34 -43.94 -3.67 -10.88
C LYS A 34 -44.26 -3.03 -9.54
N ASN A 35 -44.59 -3.85 -8.54
CA ASN A 35 -44.85 -3.35 -7.19
C ASN A 35 -43.57 -2.82 -6.54
N ALA A 36 -42.44 -3.52 -6.70
CA ALA A 36 -41.14 -3.08 -6.22
C ALA A 36 -40.70 -1.76 -6.88
N GLU A 37 -40.81 -1.64 -8.21
CA GLU A 37 -40.51 -0.40 -8.94
C GLU A 37 -41.40 0.77 -8.49
N ALA A 38 -42.70 0.52 -8.26
CA ALA A 38 -43.63 1.54 -7.80
C ALA A 38 -43.32 2.03 -6.38
N GLU A 39 -42.83 1.16 -5.50
CA GLU A 39 -42.44 1.48 -4.13
C GLU A 39 -41.09 2.21 -4.07
N LEU A 40 -40.11 1.73 -4.83
CA LEU A 40 -38.78 2.34 -4.92
C LEU A 40 -38.81 3.68 -5.66
N GLY A 41 -39.75 3.86 -6.59
CA GLY A 41 -39.85 5.05 -7.45
C GLY A 41 -38.89 5.02 -8.65
N TYR A 42 -38.30 3.86 -8.95
CA TYR A 42 -37.31 3.66 -10.00
C TYR A 42 -37.68 2.45 -10.87
N THR A 43 -37.42 2.53 -12.17
CA THR A 43 -37.46 1.37 -13.08
C THR A 43 -36.18 0.57 -12.92
N LEU A 44 -36.29 -0.73 -12.65
CA LEU A 44 -35.13 -1.61 -12.49
C LEU A 44 -34.47 -1.88 -13.86
N PRO A 45 -33.13 -1.95 -13.93
CA PRO A 45 -32.43 -2.28 -15.17
C PRO A 45 -32.88 -3.64 -15.72
N THR A 46 -32.85 -3.79 -17.05
CA THR A 46 -33.23 -5.08 -17.69
C THR A 46 -32.38 -6.24 -17.15
N ALA A 47 -31.07 -6.03 -17.00
CA ALA A 47 -30.16 -7.02 -16.43
C ALA A 47 -30.52 -7.38 -14.98
N TYR A 48 -30.98 -6.42 -14.18
CA TYR A 48 -31.39 -6.67 -12.79
C TYR A 48 -32.64 -7.54 -12.73
N ILE A 49 -33.62 -7.28 -13.61
CA ILE A 49 -34.82 -8.12 -13.73
C ILE A 49 -34.47 -9.55 -14.18
N GLU A 50 -33.50 -9.70 -15.09
CA GLU A 50 -33.02 -11.01 -15.52
C GLU A 50 -32.33 -11.77 -14.40
N LEU A 51 -31.55 -11.07 -13.56
CA LEU A 51 -30.98 -11.61 -12.33
C LEU A 51 -32.10 -12.06 -11.37
N LEU A 52 -33.08 -11.20 -11.06
CA LEU A 52 -34.18 -11.54 -10.15
C LEU A 52 -35.01 -12.76 -10.60
N LYS A 53 -35.16 -12.93 -11.93
CA LYS A 53 -35.86 -14.10 -12.51
C LYS A 53 -35.03 -15.37 -12.49
N ASN A 54 -33.70 -15.26 -12.42
CA ASN A 54 -32.81 -16.39 -12.20
C ASN A 54 -32.74 -16.74 -10.70
N HIS A 55 -32.55 -15.72 -9.86
CA HIS A 55 -32.31 -15.84 -8.42
C HIS A 55 -32.70 -14.53 -7.70
N ASN A 56 -33.66 -14.59 -6.79
CA ASN A 56 -34.22 -13.40 -6.13
C ASN A 56 -33.36 -12.94 -4.94
N GLY A 57 -32.14 -12.47 -5.25
CA GLY A 57 -31.13 -12.10 -4.27
C GLY A 57 -30.33 -13.28 -3.74
N GLY A 58 -29.14 -13.04 -3.20
CA GLY A 58 -28.26 -14.09 -2.70
C GLY A 58 -26.84 -13.59 -2.38
N VAL A 59 -26.07 -14.42 -1.68
CA VAL A 59 -24.62 -14.24 -1.52
C VAL A 59 -23.92 -14.72 -2.79
N VAL A 60 -22.85 -14.06 -3.22
CA VAL A 60 -22.13 -14.41 -4.44
C VAL A 60 -20.79 -15.10 -4.14
N ASN A 61 -20.37 -16.02 -5.00
CA ASN A 61 -18.98 -16.51 -5.02
C ASN A 61 -18.06 -15.54 -5.78
N LYS A 62 -18.58 -14.93 -6.84
CA LYS A 62 -17.87 -13.88 -7.59
C LYS A 62 -18.06 -12.55 -6.88
N ASN A 63 -17.24 -12.33 -5.85
CA ASN A 63 -17.39 -11.23 -4.90
C ASN A 63 -16.52 -10.01 -5.22
N CYS A 64 -15.50 -10.11 -6.07
CA CYS A 64 -14.54 -9.04 -6.31
C CYS A 64 -14.87 -8.29 -7.61
N TYR A 65 -15.00 -6.97 -7.56
CA TYR A 65 -15.06 -6.10 -8.72
C TYR A 65 -13.82 -5.22 -8.77
N ILE A 66 -13.22 -5.09 -9.95
CA ILE A 66 -12.04 -4.26 -10.19
C ILE A 66 -12.37 -3.32 -11.34
N ASN A 67 -12.33 -2.00 -11.11
CA ASN A 67 -12.57 -1.01 -12.16
C ASN A 67 -11.32 -0.83 -13.05
N ASP A 68 -11.28 0.19 -13.90
CA ASP A 68 -10.12 0.46 -14.77
C ASP A 68 -9.14 1.47 -14.13
N ASP A 69 -9.47 1.97 -12.94
CA ASP A 69 -8.70 2.95 -12.15
C ASP A 69 -8.06 2.28 -10.92
N ASP A 70 -7.88 0.95 -10.96
CA ASP A 70 -7.32 0.10 -9.90
C ASP A 70 -8.09 0.10 -8.56
N ASP A 71 -9.34 0.57 -8.51
CA ASP A 71 -10.19 0.40 -7.33
C ASP A 71 -10.79 -1.00 -7.30
N CYS A 72 -10.63 -1.67 -6.16
CA CYS A 72 -11.23 -2.96 -5.87
C CYS A 72 -12.39 -2.80 -4.88
N VAL A 73 -13.48 -3.54 -5.09
CA VAL A 73 -14.57 -3.64 -4.11
C VAL A 73 -15.06 -5.07 -4.00
N TYR A 74 -15.24 -5.53 -2.76
CA TYR A 74 -15.70 -6.87 -2.45
C TYR A 74 -17.16 -6.84 -1.97
N ILE A 75 -18.06 -7.42 -2.77
CA ILE A 75 -19.47 -7.56 -2.43
C ILE A 75 -19.75 -8.88 -1.69
N THR A 76 -20.64 -8.83 -0.71
CA THR A 76 -21.12 -10.03 -0.01
C THR A 76 -22.32 -10.63 -0.75
N GLY A 77 -23.37 -9.84 -0.95
CA GLY A 77 -24.59 -10.31 -1.57
C GLY A 77 -25.28 -9.27 -2.42
N ILE A 78 -26.06 -9.76 -3.38
CA ILE A 78 -26.91 -8.93 -4.23
C ILE A 78 -28.33 -9.04 -3.70
N TYR A 79 -28.98 -7.90 -3.54
CA TYR A 79 -30.31 -7.81 -2.95
C TYR A 79 -31.39 -8.34 -3.90
N GLY A 80 -32.35 -9.07 -3.34
CA GLY A 80 -33.59 -9.45 -4.03
C GLY A 80 -34.67 -8.38 -3.86
N ILE A 81 -35.92 -8.72 -4.19
CA ILE A 81 -37.09 -7.87 -3.94
C ILE A 81 -38.09 -8.46 -2.94
N ASP A 82 -37.76 -9.61 -2.33
CA ASP A 82 -38.64 -10.23 -1.33
C ASP A 82 -38.58 -9.47 0.00
N ARG A 83 -39.70 -8.91 0.45
CA ARG A 83 -39.79 -8.12 1.70
C ARG A 83 -39.50 -8.97 2.94
N ASP A 84 -39.74 -10.28 2.87
CA ASP A 84 -39.55 -11.17 4.02
C ASP A 84 -38.06 -11.49 4.26
N LYS A 85 -37.17 -11.04 3.36
CA LYS A 85 -35.71 -11.22 3.49
C LYS A 85 -35.08 -9.97 4.09
N LYS A 86 -34.11 -10.18 4.99
CA LYS A 86 -33.40 -9.10 5.69
C LYS A 86 -32.65 -8.21 4.70
N TYR A 87 -31.88 -8.84 3.80
CA TYR A 87 -31.05 -8.18 2.79
C TYR A 87 -31.72 -8.27 1.42
N SER A 88 -32.65 -7.36 1.20
CA SER A 88 -33.49 -7.24 0.01
C SER A 88 -33.82 -5.77 -0.17
N LEU A 89 -34.07 -5.33 -1.41
CA LEU A 89 -34.41 -3.95 -1.73
C LEU A 89 -35.56 -3.42 -0.86
N LEU A 90 -36.52 -4.28 -0.53
CA LEU A 90 -37.71 -3.98 0.27
C LEU A 90 -37.65 -4.54 1.70
N GLY A 91 -36.53 -5.16 2.08
CA GLY A 91 -36.31 -5.83 3.35
C GLY A 91 -35.99 -4.89 4.52
N GLU A 92 -35.70 -5.47 5.69
CA GLU A 92 -35.33 -4.73 6.90
C GLU A 92 -34.10 -3.84 6.70
N MET A 93 -33.07 -4.36 6.01
CA MET A 93 -31.86 -3.64 5.62
C MET A 93 -31.90 -3.29 4.13
N GLY A 94 -33.07 -2.88 3.64
CA GLY A 94 -33.29 -2.48 2.25
C GLY A 94 -33.07 -0.99 1.99
N ASN A 95 -33.52 -0.52 0.82
CA ASN A 95 -33.24 0.83 0.33
C ASN A 95 -33.74 1.94 1.28
N GLU A 96 -34.92 1.76 1.90
CA GLU A 96 -35.46 2.72 2.86
C GLU A 96 -34.56 2.86 4.10
N PHE A 97 -34.00 1.75 4.59
CA PHE A 97 -33.13 1.75 5.76
C PHE A 97 -31.85 2.53 5.49
N TRP A 98 -31.12 2.20 4.43
CA TRP A 98 -29.84 2.84 4.12
C TRP A 98 -29.98 4.34 3.86
N ILE A 99 -31.00 4.76 3.12
CA ILE A 99 -31.24 6.18 2.83
C ILE A 99 -31.78 6.92 4.06
N SER A 100 -32.82 6.39 4.72
CA SER A 100 -33.55 7.15 5.75
C SER A 100 -32.90 7.07 7.13
N LYS A 101 -32.29 5.92 7.47
CA LYS A 101 -31.66 5.68 8.78
C LYS A 101 -30.17 5.97 8.75
N VAL A 102 -29.45 5.35 7.82
CA VAL A 102 -27.98 5.46 7.71
C VAL A 102 -27.53 6.70 6.93
N LYS A 103 -28.47 7.43 6.31
CA LYS A 103 -28.24 8.72 5.65
C LYS A 103 -27.37 8.68 4.40
N TYR A 104 -27.27 7.51 3.76
CA TYR A 104 -26.71 7.42 2.42
C TYR A 104 -27.46 8.35 1.43
N PRO A 105 -26.76 8.92 0.46
CA PRO A 105 -27.33 9.91 -0.44
C PRO A 105 -28.44 9.28 -1.30
N PRO A 106 -29.57 9.98 -1.51
CA PRO A 106 -30.74 9.44 -2.22
C PRO A 106 -30.56 9.50 -3.75
N ILE A 107 -29.50 8.88 -4.26
CA ILE A 107 -29.12 8.90 -5.69
C ILE A 107 -29.80 7.82 -6.52
N GLY A 108 -30.42 6.84 -5.86
CA GLY A 108 -31.03 5.69 -6.53
C GLY A 108 -31.33 4.54 -5.58
N ILE A 109 -30.86 3.34 -5.93
CA ILE A 109 -31.17 2.09 -5.22
C ILE A 109 -29.90 1.42 -4.72
N VAL A 110 -29.85 1.06 -3.44
CA VAL A 110 -28.82 0.16 -2.86
C VAL A 110 -29.08 -1.27 -3.32
N VAL A 111 -28.14 -1.88 -4.03
CA VAL A 111 -28.33 -3.19 -4.69
C VAL A 111 -27.43 -4.31 -4.18
N ALA A 112 -26.33 -4.00 -3.49
CA ALA A 112 -25.47 -4.98 -2.87
C ALA A 112 -24.77 -4.39 -1.64
N ASP A 113 -24.58 -5.24 -0.63
CA ASP A 113 -23.71 -4.97 0.51
C ASP A 113 -22.28 -5.45 0.23
N THR A 114 -21.31 -4.78 0.83
CA THR A 114 -19.90 -5.13 0.75
C THR A 114 -19.45 -5.94 1.97
N ILE A 115 -18.19 -6.38 1.97
CA ILE A 115 -17.59 -7.03 3.14
C ILE A 115 -17.41 -6.06 4.33
N SER A 116 -17.49 -4.74 4.11
CA SER A 116 -17.32 -3.75 5.18
C SER A 116 -18.46 -3.76 6.19
N GLY A 117 -19.61 -4.35 5.85
CA GLY A 117 -20.78 -4.36 6.73
C GLY A 117 -21.55 -3.03 6.76
N GLY A 118 -21.39 -2.20 5.74
CA GLY A 118 -22.18 -0.99 5.53
C GLY A 118 -21.41 0.33 5.59
N HIS A 119 -20.09 0.27 5.76
CA HIS A 119 -19.20 1.44 5.63
C HIS A 119 -19.10 1.90 4.18
N ASP A 120 -19.35 1.00 3.24
CA ASP A 120 -19.58 1.31 1.84
C ASP A 120 -20.65 0.37 1.25
N MET A 121 -21.33 0.84 0.21
CA MET A 121 -22.46 0.12 -0.39
C MET A 121 -22.50 0.33 -1.91
N ILE A 122 -23.07 -0.65 -2.63
CA ILE A 122 -23.21 -0.58 -4.09
C ILE A 122 -24.58 -0.03 -4.47
N PHE A 123 -24.59 0.99 -5.32
CA PHE A 123 -25.79 1.66 -5.78
C PHE A 123 -25.98 1.55 -7.29
N LEU A 124 -27.24 1.52 -7.70
CA LEU A 124 -27.67 2.00 -9.01
C LEU A 124 -27.87 3.51 -8.91
N ASP A 125 -27.06 4.29 -9.63
CA ASP A 125 -27.12 5.76 -9.64
C ASP A 125 -27.99 6.27 -10.80
N TYR A 126 -29.10 6.91 -10.44
CA TYR A 126 -30.09 7.44 -11.38
C TYR A 126 -29.99 8.97 -11.57
N ARG A 127 -29.01 9.65 -10.96
CA ARG A 127 -28.90 11.12 -11.02
C ARG A 127 -28.84 11.66 -12.45
N GLU A 128 -28.09 10.99 -13.33
CA GLU A 128 -27.92 11.43 -14.72
C GLU A 128 -29.08 10.98 -15.64
N CYS A 129 -29.52 9.73 -15.51
CA CYS A 129 -30.48 9.13 -16.43
C CYS A 129 -31.96 9.33 -16.02
N GLY A 130 -32.20 9.76 -14.77
CA GLY A 130 -33.52 9.91 -14.18
C GLY A 130 -34.18 8.56 -13.84
N PRO A 131 -35.31 8.55 -13.12
CA PRO A 131 -35.84 7.35 -12.47
C PRO A 131 -36.30 6.22 -13.40
N THR A 132 -36.37 6.47 -14.71
CA THR A 132 -36.78 5.48 -15.73
C THR A 132 -35.66 5.17 -16.72
N GLY A 133 -34.46 5.71 -16.52
CA GLY A 133 -33.30 5.51 -17.38
C GLY A 133 -32.52 4.24 -17.04
N GLU A 134 -31.44 4.00 -17.80
CA GLU A 134 -30.44 2.97 -17.45
C GLU A 134 -29.43 3.59 -16.48
N PRO A 135 -29.36 3.17 -15.21
CA PRO A 135 -28.44 3.71 -14.22
C PRO A 135 -27.02 3.14 -14.37
N LYS A 136 -26.05 3.92 -13.91
CA LYS A 136 -24.68 3.45 -13.68
C LYS A 136 -24.61 2.69 -12.36
N VAL A 137 -23.57 1.87 -12.18
CA VAL A 137 -23.26 1.22 -10.89
C VAL A 137 -22.13 1.98 -10.22
N VAL A 138 -22.32 2.34 -8.95
CA VAL A 138 -21.34 3.10 -8.17
C VAL A 138 -21.12 2.48 -6.79
N ARG A 139 -19.92 2.63 -6.26
CA ARG A 139 -19.62 2.46 -4.82
C ARG A 139 -19.88 3.80 -4.15
N VAL A 140 -20.53 3.78 -2.99
CA VAL A 140 -20.65 4.95 -2.13
C VAL A 140 -19.98 4.60 -0.81
N ASP A 141 -18.94 5.35 -0.44
CA ASP A 141 -18.16 5.14 0.77
C ASP A 141 -18.56 6.17 1.84
N GLN A 142 -19.19 5.69 2.92
CA GLN A 142 -19.67 6.51 4.02
C GLN A 142 -18.52 7.17 4.79
N GLU A 143 -17.36 6.52 4.91
CA GLU A 143 -16.23 7.03 5.69
C GLU A 143 -15.52 8.15 4.93
N GLY A 144 -15.45 8.06 3.60
CA GLY A 144 -15.00 9.13 2.71
C GLY A 144 -16.03 10.23 2.42
N ASP A 145 -16.85 10.64 3.39
CA ASP A 145 -17.92 11.66 3.23
C ASP A 145 -18.91 11.35 2.08
N TYR A 146 -19.30 10.07 1.96
CA TYR A 146 -20.15 9.58 0.88
C TYR A 146 -19.57 9.83 -0.51
N SER A 147 -18.24 9.70 -0.65
CA SER A 147 -17.57 9.71 -1.95
C SER A 147 -18.18 8.67 -2.88
N ILE A 148 -18.25 8.99 -4.18
CA ILE A 148 -18.94 8.17 -5.18
C ILE A 148 -17.96 7.78 -6.27
N THR A 149 -17.65 6.49 -6.34
CA THR A 149 -16.76 5.91 -7.34
C THR A 149 -17.56 5.18 -8.40
N LEU A 150 -17.30 5.47 -9.67
CA LEU A 150 -17.93 4.78 -10.79
C LEU A 150 -17.34 3.36 -10.91
N LEU A 151 -18.21 2.36 -10.89
CA LEU A 151 -17.79 0.97 -11.10
C LEU A 151 -18.09 0.52 -12.52
N ALA A 152 -19.32 0.69 -12.99
CA ALA A 152 -19.73 0.25 -14.32
C ALA A 152 -20.79 1.16 -14.96
N ASP A 153 -20.81 1.21 -16.29
CA ASP A 153 -21.80 1.99 -17.04
C ASP A 153 -23.23 1.44 -16.92
N ASN A 154 -23.39 0.16 -16.55
CA ASN A 154 -24.68 -0.46 -16.29
C ASN A 154 -24.54 -1.75 -15.47
N PHE A 155 -25.65 -2.19 -14.87
CA PHE A 155 -25.68 -3.36 -13.99
C PHE A 155 -25.24 -4.67 -14.67
N GLY A 156 -25.56 -4.85 -15.95
CA GLY A 156 -25.18 -6.08 -16.66
C GLY A 156 -23.67 -6.21 -16.85
N ASP A 157 -22.97 -5.10 -17.07
CA ASP A 157 -21.51 -5.09 -17.16
C ASP A 157 -20.86 -5.25 -15.78
N PHE A 158 -21.44 -4.66 -14.74
CA PHE A 158 -20.99 -4.92 -13.36
C PHE A 158 -20.99 -6.41 -13.03
N ILE A 159 -22.10 -7.11 -13.26
CA ILE A 159 -22.23 -8.55 -12.96
C ILE A 159 -21.28 -9.42 -13.78
N LYS A 160 -20.99 -9.03 -15.03
CA LYS A 160 -20.10 -9.81 -15.91
C LYS A 160 -18.63 -9.71 -15.54
N ASN A 161 -18.23 -8.60 -14.93
CA ASN A 161 -16.84 -8.33 -14.54
C ASN A 161 -16.60 -8.55 -13.04
N LEU A 162 -17.45 -9.33 -12.37
CA LEU A 162 -17.15 -9.87 -11.05
C LEU A 162 -16.22 -11.08 -11.17
N TYR A 163 -15.21 -11.11 -10.32
CA TYR A 163 -14.23 -12.19 -10.16
C TYR A 163 -14.42 -12.88 -8.81
N ILE A 164 -13.87 -14.08 -8.68
CA ILE A 164 -13.66 -14.70 -7.38
C ILE A 164 -12.34 -14.13 -6.85
N SER A 165 -12.34 -13.60 -5.62
CA SER A 165 -11.11 -13.16 -4.95
C SER A 165 -10.03 -14.25 -4.96
N ILE A 166 -8.74 -13.87 -4.94
CA ILE A 166 -7.65 -14.87 -5.02
C ILE A 166 -7.63 -15.82 -3.82
N GLU A 167 -8.17 -15.38 -2.68
CA GLU A 167 -8.29 -16.15 -1.45
C GLU A 167 -9.31 -17.29 -1.57
N GLU A 168 -10.39 -17.07 -2.34
CA GLU A 168 -11.47 -18.04 -2.51
C GLU A 168 -11.37 -18.84 -3.83
N ILE A 169 -10.65 -18.33 -4.83
CA ILE A 169 -10.57 -18.99 -6.15
C ILE A 169 -9.77 -20.28 -6.07
N THR A 170 -10.32 -21.34 -6.65
CA THR A 170 -9.59 -22.61 -6.81
C THR A 170 -8.55 -22.51 -7.92
N ASP A 171 -7.55 -23.39 -7.88
CA ASP A 171 -6.50 -23.42 -8.90
C ASP A 171 -7.08 -23.70 -10.30
N GLU A 172 -8.08 -24.58 -10.41
CA GLU A 172 -8.75 -24.86 -11.69
C GLU A 172 -9.55 -23.66 -12.23
N GLU A 173 -10.22 -22.91 -11.35
CA GLU A 173 -10.96 -21.71 -11.73
C GLU A 173 -10.02 -20.60 -12.19
N PHE A 174 -8.93 -20.36 -11.44
CA PHE A 174 -7.90 -19.39 -11.81
C PHE A 174 -7.25 -19.76 -13.15
N GLN A 175 -6.90 -21.03 -13.36
CA GLN A 175 -6.34 -21.52 -14.63
C GLN A 175 -7.28 -21.31 -15.82
N SER A 176 -8.60 -21.33 -15.59
CA SER A 176 -9.60 -21.15 -16.64
C SER A 176 -9.77 -19.71 -17.12
N LEU A 177 -9.27 -18.73 -16.37
CA LEU A 177 -9.26 -17.31 -16.74
C LEU A 177 -8.39 -17.07 -17.98
N SER A 178 -8.64 -15.98 -18.71
CA SER A 178 -7.67 -15.49 -19.70
C SER A 178 -6.39 -15.02 -18.99
N ASP A 179 -5.27 -14.91 -19.71
CA ASP A 179 -4.04 -14.42 -19.06
C ASP A 179 -4.16 -12.95 -18.68
N GLU A 180 -4.91 -12.16 -19.46
CA GLU A 180 -5.24 -10.78 -19.14
C GLU A 180 -6.07 -10.68 -17.85
N ASP A 181 -7.09 -11.54 -17.68
CA ASP A 181 -7.89 -11.58 -16.45
C ASP A 181 -7.08 -12.02 -15.23
N LYS A 182 -6.15 -12.99 -15.40
CA LYS A 182 -5.25 -13.39 -14.30
C LYS A 182 -4.38 -12.22 -13.86
N VAL A 183 -3.82 -11.47 -14.82
CA VAL A 183 -2.97 -10.30 -14.53
C VAL A 183 -3.78 -9.18 -13.90
N LYS A 184 -4.98 -8.90 -14.40
CA LYS A 184 -5.90 -7.91 -13.82
C LYS A 184 -6.20 -8.25 -12.36
N LEU A 185 -6.65 -9.49 -12.12
CA LEU A 185 -6.98 -9.98 -10.78
C LEU A 185 -5.82 -9.89 -9.79
N ILE A 186 -4.59 -10.09 -10.27
CA ILE A 186 -3.39 -10.06 -9.44
C ILE A 186 -2.86 -8.64 -9.21
N ASN A 187 -2.97 -7.75 -10.19
CA ASN A 187 -2.32 -6.43 -10.10
C ASN A 187 -3.17 -5.38 -9.39
N GLU A 188 -4.48 -5.55 -9.43
CA GLU A 188 -5.44 -4.48 -9.14
C GLU A 188 -6.33 -4.83 -7.93
N GLN A 189 -5.95 -5.84 -7.15
CA GLN A 189 -6.56 -6.10 -5.85
C GLN A 189 -5.87 -5.27 -4.76
N GLU A 190 -6.69 -4.57 -3.98
CA GLU A 190 -6.28 -4.00 -2.70
C GLU A 190 -5.83 -5.13 -1.76
N ASP A 191 -4.73 -4.89 -1.03
CA ASP A 191 -4.14 -5.81 -0.06
C ASP A 191 -3.93 -7.24 -0.59
N LEU A 192 -3.43 -7.37 -1.81
CA LEU A 192 -3.14 -8.65 -2.45
C LEU A 192 -2.35 -9.60 -1.53
N ASP A 193 -2.90 -10.78 -1.27
CA ASP A 193 -2.14 -11.91 -0.72
C ASP A 193 -1.10 -12.38 -1.75
N ILE A 194 0.11 -11.83 -1.63
CA ILE A 194 1.24 -12.10 -2.53
C ILE A 194 1.58 -13.59 -2.54
N ASP A 195 1.54 -14.26 -1.39
CA ASP A 195 1.87 -15.68 -1.28
C ASP A 195 0.84 -16.54 -2.03
N ARG A 196 -0.46 -16.25 -1.86
CA ARG A 196 -1.52 -16.93 -2.60
C ARG A 196 -1.43 -16.66 -4.10
N ALA A 197 -1.15 -15.42 -4.51
CA ALA A 197 -0.98 -15.08 -5.93
C ALA A 197 0.20 -15.83 -6.57
N MET A 198 1.33 -15.92 -5.86
CA MET A 198 2.50 -16.69 -6.28
C MET A 198 2.19 -18.19 -6.35
N GLU A 199 1.46 -18.74 -5.39
CA GLU A 199 0.99 -20.13 -5.40
C GLU A 199 0.12 -20.42 -6.64
N LEU A 200 -0.88 -19.58 -6.90
CA LEU A 200 -1.77 -19.71 -8.06
C LEU A 200 -1.01 -19.74 -9.38
N LEU A 201 -0.05 -18.83 -9.58
CA LEU A 201 0.80 -18.80 -10.78
C LEU A 201 1.73 -20.01 -10.87
N THR A 202 2.35 -20.42 -9.77
CA THR A 202 3.27 -21.56 -9.76
C THR A 202 2.57 -22.89 -9.98
N ASN A 203 1.31 -23.04 -9.53
CA ASN A 203 0.49 -24.25 -9.74
C ASN A 203 0.07 -24.46 -11.21
N ILE A 204 0.10 -23.42 -12.06
CA ILE A 204 -0.03 -23.57 -13.53
C ILE A 204 1.16 -24.37 -14.11
N GLY A 205 2.31 -24.30 -13.42
CA GLY A 205 3.60 -24.80 -13.87
C GLY A 205 4.34 -23.73 -14.68
N ILE A 206 5.56 -23.39 -14.26
CA ILE A 206 6.37 -22.31 -14.84
C ILE A 206 6.53 -22.44 -16.36
N ASP A 207 6.67 -23.67 -16.88
CA ASP A 207 6.81 -23.94 -18.32
C ASP A 207 5.53 -23.67 -19.13
N ASN A 208 4.38 -23.54 -18.47
CA ASN A 208 3.09 -23.26 -19.09
C ASN A 208 2.68 -21.78 -18.97
N LEU A 209 3.46 -20.97 -18.25
CA LEU A 209 3.18 -19.55 -18.10
C LEU A 209 3.50 -18.80 -19.39
N SER A 210 2.58 -17.93 -19.82
CA SER A 210 2.83 -17.01 -20.93
C SER A 210 3.82 -15.90 -20.54
N PRO A 211 4.38 -15.15 -21.50
CA PRO A 211 5.31 -14.07 -21.21
C PRO A 211 4.79 -13.02 -20.19
N ILE A 212 3.50 -12.67 -20.24
CA ILE A 212 2.92 -11.69 -19.32
C ILE A 212 2.80 -12.25 -17.89
N LEU A 213 2.50 -13.54 -17.75
CA LEU A 213 2.44 -14.22 -16.45
C LEU A 213 3.84 -14.48 -15.86
N LEU A 214 4.81 -14.86 -16.69
CA LEU A 214 6.23 -14.95 -16.29
C LEU A 214 6.73 -13.59 -15.77
N SER A 215 6.39 -12.51 -16.48
CA SER A 215 6.78 -11.15 -16.08
C SER A 215 6.10 -10.73 -14.76
N THR A 216 4.86 -11.14 -14.55
CA THR A 216 4.09 -10.88 -13.31
C THR A 216 4.69 -11.64 -12.12
N LEU A 217 4.95 -12.95 -12.27
CA LEU A 217 5.58 -13.76 -11.24
C LEU A 217 7.01 -13.29 -10.93
N GLY A 218 7.79 -12.92 -11.96
CA GLY A 218 9.13 -12.37 -11.79
C GLY A 218 9.14 -11.05 -11.00
N ARG A 219 8.14 -10.17 -11.22
CA ARG A 219 7.98 -8.96 -10.41
C ARG A 219 7.73 -9.30 -8.93
N MET A 220 6.87 -10.29 -8.64
CA MET A 220 6.61 -10.73 -7.26
C MET A 220 7.87 -11.29 -6.61
N TYR A 221 8.65 -12.09 -7.34
CA TYR A 221 9.93 -12.61 -6.84
C TYR A 221 10.93 -11.49 -6.53
N ASN A 222 11.05 -10.47 -7.39
CA ASN A 222 11.87 -9.29 -7.08
C ASN A 222 11.46 -8.61 -5.78
N ASN A 223 10.15 -8.41 -5.59
CA ASN A 223 9.62 -7.69 -4.44
C ASN A 223 9.69 -8.48 -3.12
N ASN A 224 9.87 -9.80 -3.19
CA ASN A 224 9.94 -10.67 -2.01
C ASN A 224 11.38 -11.22 -1.79
N GLY A 225 12.40 -10.48 -2.21
CA GLY A 225 13.82 -10.83 -1.97
C GLY A 225 14.35 -12.03 -2.77
N ARG A 226 13.61 -12.51 -3.78
CA ARG A 226 13.93 -13.72 -4.58
C ARG A 226 14.49 -13.37 -5.96
N ALA A 227 15.41 -12.40 -6.00
CA ALA A 227 15.93 -11.82 -7.25
C ALA A 227 16.59 -12.86 -8.18
N ALA A 228 17.32 -13.84 -7.65
CA ALA A 228 17.93 -14.89 -8.47
C ALA A 228 16.89 -15.74 -9.22
N GLU A 229 15.77 -16.09 -8.58
CA GLU A 229 14.68 -16.82 -9.23
C GLU A 229 13.91 -15.93 -10.22
N ALA A 230 13.81 -14.62 -9.93
CA ALA A 230 13.22 -13.67 -10.87
C ALA A 230 14.02 -13.62 -12.18
N ILE A 231 15.36 -13.62 -12.12
CA ILE A 231 16.23 -13.71 -13.31
C ILE A 231 15.90 -14.97 -14.13
N GLU A 232 15.80 -16.13 -13.48
CA GLU A 232 15.46 -17.38 -14.17
C GLU A 232 14.09 -17.32 -14.88
N LEU A 233 13.12 -16.59 -14.32
CA LEU A 233 11.82 -16.38 -14.97
C LEU A 233 11.92 -15.41 -16.15
N PHE A 234 12.62 -14.29 -16.00
CA PHE A 234 12.77 -13.30 -17.06
C PHE A 234 13.53 -13.86 -18.26
N ASP A 235 14.53 -14.72 -18.04
CA ASP A 235 15.32 -15.36 -19.10
C ASP A 235 14.49 -16.32 -19.98
N ARG A 236 13.34 -16.79 -19.49
CA ARG A 236 12.39 -17.62 -20.25
C ARG A 236 11.53 -16.82 -21.23
N ILE A 237 11.51 -15.49 -21.12
CA ILE A 237 10.72 -14.63 -22.00
C ILE A 237 11.53 -14.35 -23.27
N ASP A 238 10.99 -14.75 -24.43
CA ASP A 238 11.64 -14.51 -25.73
C ASP A 238 11.81 -13.01 -26.01
N GLU A 239 12.88 -12.65 -26.73
CA GLU A 239 13.23 -11.26 -27.06
C GLU A 239 12.09 -10.47 -27.74
N ALA A 240 11.23 -11.15 -28.50
CA ALA A 240 10.07 -10.54 -29.16
C ALA A 240 8.99 -10.01 -28.18
N HIS A 241 9.04 -10.43 -26.92
CA HIS A 241 8.10 -10.03 -25.86
C HIS A 241 8.74 -9.13 -24.81
N ARG A 242 9.99 -8.71 -24.99
CA ARG A 242 10.71 -7.86 -24.03
C ARG A 242 10.46 -6.40 -24.35
N ASP A 243 9.74 -5.72 -23.46
CA ASP A 243 9.54 -4.28 -23.47
C ASP A 243 10.45 -3.60 -22.44
N TRP A 244 10.33 -2.27 -22.31
CA TRP A 244 11.12 -1.51 -21.34
C TRP A 244 10.95 -2.05 -19.90
N SER A 245 9.76 -2.56 -19.58
CA SER A 245 9.44 -3.06 -18.23
C SER A 245 10.16 -4.37 -17.95
N TRP A 246 10.33 -5.23 -18.96
CA TRP A 246 11.14 -6.44 -18.85
C TRP A 246 12.61 -6.08 -18.58
N TYR A 247 13.20 -5.15 -19.35
CA TYR A 247 14.59 -4.74 -19.17
C TYR A 247 14.81 -4.10 -17.80
N TYR A 248 13.86 -3.28 -17.35
CA TYR A 248 13.87 -2.70 -16.02
C TYR A 248 13.81 -3.78 -14.92
N ARG A 249 12.82 -4.68 -14.96
CA ARG A 249 12.63 -5.72 -13.93
C ARG A 249 13.79 -6.71 -13.87
N CYS A 250 14.32 -7.11 -15.02
CA CYS A 250 15.48 -7.97 -15.10
C CYS A 250 16.73 -7.23 -14.60
N GLY A 251 16.94 -5.97 -15.01
CA GLY A 251 18.03 -5.12 -14.52
C GLY A 251 17.98 -4.91 -13.00
N TYR A 252 16.80 -4.67 -12.44
CA TYR A 252 16.57 -4.62 -10.99
C TYR A 252 17.01 -5.92 -10.31
N ALA A 253 16.59 -7.07 -10.82
CA ALA A 253 16.95 -8.37 -10.24
C ALA A 253 18.47 -8.60 -10.22
N TYR A 254 19.15 -8.27 -11.34
CA TYR A 254 20.61 -8.31 -11.41
C TYR A 254 21.27 -7.32 -10.45
N ALA A 255 20.72 -6.11 -10.30
CA ALA A 255 21.24 -5.11 -9.37
C ALA A 255 21.12 -5.57 -7.90
N THR A 256 20.00 -6.18 -7.52
CA THR A 256 19.80 -6.75 -6.18
C THR A 256 20.78 -7.88 -5.89
N VAL A 257 21.02 -8.78 -6.84
CA VAL A 257 22.02 -9.86 -6.69
C VAL A 257 23.43 -9.31 -6.60
N ALA A 258 23.71 -8.20 -7.30
CA ALA A 258 25.01 -7.55 -7.32
C ALA A 258 25.34 -6.72 -6.07
N LEU A 259 24.49 -6.74 -5.04
CA LEU A 259 24.70 -5.93 -3.85
C LEU A 259 26.02 -6.29 -3.14
N GLY A 260 26.85 -5.27 -2.93
CA GLY A 260 28.18 -5.35 -2.33
C GLY A 260 29.31 -5.57 -3.35
N GLU A 261 29.00 -5.68 -4.64
CA GLU A 261 29.96 -6.03 -5.68
C GLU A 261 30.58 -4.81 -6.40
N SER A 262 31.83 -4.97 -6.84
CA SER A 262 32.52 -3.92 -7.60
C SER A 262 32.00 -3.82 -9.04
N TYR A 263 32.27 -2.68 -9.71
CA TYR A 263 31.98 -2.46 -11.13
C TYR A 263 32.41 -3.61 -12.06
N GLU A 264 33.54 -4.27 -11.79
CA GLU A 264 34.05 -5.38 -12.61
C GLU A 264 33.25 -6.69 -12.49
N SER A 265 32.25 -6.75 -11.60
CA SER A 265 31.40 -7.92 -11.46
C SER A 265 30.50 -8.13 -12.68
N GLU A 266 30.33 -9.39 -13.06
CA GLU A 266 29.40 -9.79 -14.12
C GLU A 266 27.96 -9.35 -13.81
N TYR A 267 27.53 -9.42 -12.54
CA TYR A 267 26.16 -9.02 -12.16
C TYR A 267 25.97 -7.50 -12.26
N VAL A 268 26.92 -6.69 -11.78
CA VAL A 268 26.87 -5.22 -11.92
C VAL A 268 26.87 -4.81 -13.39
N GLN A 269 27.76 -5.39 -14.20
CA GLN A 269 27.79 -5.12 -15.64
C GLN A 269 26.47 -5.48 -16.31
N LYS A 270 25.88 -6.61 -15.93
CA LYS A 270 24.61 -7.04 -16.51
C LYS A 270 23.44 -6.14 -16.11
N ALA A 271 23.40 -5.71 -14.85
CA ALA A 271 22.42 -4.74 -14.37
C ALA A 271 22.49 -3.44 -15.16
N LEU A 272 23.67 -2.85 -15.31
CA LEU A 272 23.87 -1.59 -16.05
C LEU A 272 23.50 -1.73 -17.54
N GLU A 273 23.85 -2.83 -18.20
CA GLU A 273 23.47 -3.09 -19.60
C GLU A 273 21.94 -3.12 -19.79
N LEU A 274 21.24 -3.82 -18.89
CA LEU A 274 19.79 -3.96 -18.94
C LEU A 274 19.10 -2.62 -18.64
N ILE A 275 19.54 -1.91 -17.60
CA ILE A 275 18.96 -0.61 -17.22
C ILE A 275 19.24 0.47 -18.26
N GLU A 276 20.42 0.52 -18.86
CA GLU A 276 20.74 1.42 -19.98
C GLU A 276 19.79 1.20 -21.16
N THR A 277 19.44 -0.06 -21.44
CA THR A 277 18.46 -0.41 -22.47
C THR A 277 17.05 0.04 -22.09
N ALA A 278 16.63 -0.19 -20.83
CA ALA A 278 15.35 0.28 -20.31
C ALA A 278 15.22 1.82 -20.39
N MET A 279 16.27 2.55 -20.02
CA MET A 279 16.32 4.02 -20.10
C MET A 279 16.21 4.53 -21.54
N LYS A 280 16.85 3.86 -22.50
CA LYS A 280 16.73 4.22 -23.93
C LYS A 280 15.29 4.07 -24.41
N MET A 281 14.65 2.94 -24.08
CA MET A 281 13.27 2.65 -24.49
C MET A 281 12.26 3.60 -23.83
N THR A 282 12.38 3.87 -22.52
CA THR A 282 11.50 4.80 -21.80
C THR A 282 11.66 6.23 -22.30
N LYS A 283 12.89 6.69 -22.61
CA LYS A 283 13.14 8.01 -23.26
C LYS A 283 12.48 8.11 -24.64
N GLU A 284 12.61 7.07 -25.47
CA GLU A 284 11.99 7.04 -26.79
C GLU A 284 10.45 7.08 -26.69
N ALA A 285 9.89 6.35 -25.73
CA ALA A 285 8.46 6.30 -25.46
C ALA A 285 7.91 7.50 -24.66
N ARG A 286 8.79 8.39 -24.15
CA ARG A 286 8.45 9.54 -23.29
C ARG A 286 7.73 9.12 -22.00
N LEU A 287 8.23 8.05 -21.38
CA LEU A 287 7.72 7.50 -20.13
C LEU A 287 8.55 8.04 -18.96
N ASP A 288 8.36 9.32 -18.62
CA ASP A 288 9.22 10.03 -17.66
C ASP A 288 9.17 9.43 -16.24
N LYS A 289 8.00 8.92 -15.80
CA LYS A 289 7.85 8.21 -14.50
C LYS A 289 8.64 6.90 -14.51
N GLN A 290 8.54 6.12 -15.58
CA GLN A 290 9.26 4.84 -15.69
C GLN A 290 10.77 5.05 -15.86
N LEU A 291 11.17 6.18 -16.42
CA LEU A 291 12.57 6.60 -16.47
C LEU A 291 13.11 6.88 -15.06
N SER A 292 12.31 7.43 -14.12
CA SER A 292 12.75 7.62 -12.73
C SER A 292 12.99 6.29 -12.02
N TRP A 293 12.13 5.29 -12.23
CA TRP A 293 12.34 3.95 -11.69
C TRP A 293 13.69 3.36 -12.13
N CYS A 294 14.06 3.54 -13.40
CA CYS A 294 15.38 3.12 -13.88
C CYS A 294 16.52 3.88 -13.18
N CYS A 295 16.32 5.15 -12.82
CA CYS A 295 17.31 5.96 -12.10
C CYS A 295 17.50 5.47 -10.66
N GLU A 296 16.42 5.08 -9.98
CA GLU A 296 16.45 4.52 -8.63
C GLU A 296 17.33 3.26 -8.58
N VAL A 297 17.17 2.35 -9.55
CA VAL A 297 18.01 1.14 -9.64
C VAL A 297 19.49 1.47 -9.82
N VAL A 298 19.81 2.44 -10.67
CA VAL A 298 21.21 2.86 -10.83
C VAL A 298 21.72 3.48 -9.53
N THR A 299 20.93 4.33 -8.87
CA THR A 299 21.30 4.99 -7.61
C THR A 299 21.67 3.96 -6.55
N TYR A 300 20.93 2.85 -6.48
CA TYR A 300 21.26 1.72 -5.62
C TYR A 300 22.65 1.12 -5.91
N LEU A 301 23.04 0.99 -7.19
CA LEU A 301 24.38 0.53 -7.57
C LEU A 301 25.47 1.59 -7.33
N LEU A 302 25.14 2.88 -7.38
CA LEU A 302 26.08 3.98 -7.19
C LEU A 302 26.67 4.06 -5.78
N THR A 303 26.06 3.40 -4.78
CA THR A 303 26.69 3.28 -3.45
C THR A 303 28.04 2.54 -3.54
N GLN A 304 28.29 1.81 -4.63
CA GLN A 304 29.40 0.86 -4.77
C GLN A 304 30.28 1.10 -6.01
N ILE A 305 29.78 1.84 -7.00
CA ILE A 305 30.49 2.16 -8.25
C ILE A 305 30.55 3.66 -8.49
N LYS A 306 31.64 4.15 -9.11
CA LYS A 306 31.82 5.60 -9.32
C LYS A 306 31.42 6.02 -10.73
N PRO A 307 30.92 7.26 -10.94
CA PRO A 307 30.59 7.79 -12.26
C PRO A 307 31.64 7.55 -13.34
N LYS A 308 32.91 7.81 -13.01
CA LYS A 308 34.06 7.59 -13.90
C LYS A 308 34.23 6.15 -14.38
N ASP A 309 33.68 5.17 -13.66
CA ASP A 309 33.82 3.75 -13.95
C ASP A 309 32.85 3.36 -15.07
N TYR A 310 31.64 3.94 -15.12
CA TYR A 310 30.60 3.60 -16.08
C TYR A 310 30.30 4.67 -17.15
N GLU A 311 30.79 5.92 -16.99
CA GLU A 311 30.44 7.06 -17.87
C GLU A 311 30.69 6.83 -19.37
N THR A 312 31.72 6.04 -19.69
CA THR A 312 32.10 5.75 -21.08
C THR A 312 31.29 4.60 -21.67
N ASP A 313 31.02 3.58 -20.85
CA ASP A 313 30.39 2.34 -21.28
C ASP A 313 28.85 2.46 -21.30
N TYR A 314 28.28 3.25 -20.38
CA TYR A 314 26.84 3.47 -20.19
C TYR A 314 26.49 4.97 -20.22
N PRO A 315 26.62 5.63 -21.40
CA PRO A 315 26.50 7.08 -21.51
C PRO A 315 25.07 7.59 -21.32
N VAL A 316 24.02 6.77 -21.55
CA VAL A 316 22.64 7.21 -21.30
C VAL A 316 22.36 7.23 -19.80
N ILE A 317 22.80 6.20 -19.06
CA ILE A 317 22.74 6.19 -17.60
C ILE A 317 23.45 7.42 -17.05
N TYR A 318 24.69 7.69 -17.47
CA TYR A 318 25.45 8.85 -17.02
C TYR A 318 24.71 10.18 -17.28
N GLU A 319 24.26 10.40 -18.52
CA GLU A 319 23.53 11.62 -18.90
C GLU A 319 22.22 11.79 -18.11
N VAL A 320 21.49 10.70 -17.88
CA VAL A 320 20.19 10.74 -17.20
C VAL A 320 20.37 10.96 -15.71
N ILE A 321 21.32 10.28 -15.06
CA ILE A 321 21.58 10.43 -13.62
C ILE A 321 22.12 11.81 -13.27
N GLU A 322 23.02 12.36 -14.10
CA GLU A 322 23.52 13.74 -13.92
C GLU A 322 22.34 14.74 -13.89
N LYS A 323 21.43 14.62 -14.87
CA LYS A 323 20.23 15.47 -14.94
C LYS A 323 19.20 15.15 -13.85
N PHE A 324 19.07 13.89 -13.45
CA PHE A 324 18.13 13.47 -12.41
C PHE A 324 18.53 14.05 -11.06
N SER A 325 19.82 13.98 -10.73
CA SER A 325 20.42 14.59 -9.54
C SER A 325 20.25 16.11 -9.54
N ASP A 326 20.53 16.78 -10.67
CA ASP A 326 20.32 18.23 -10.81
C ASP A 326 18.84 18.63 -10.67
N LYS A 327 17.92 17.81 -11.22
CA LYS A 327 16.48 18.10 -11.19
C LYS A 327 15.93 17.94 -9.79
N LYS A 328 16.35 16.92 -9.06
CA LYS A 328 16.03 16.70 -7.65
C LYS A 328 16.48 17.87 -6.78
N ASN A 329 17.75 18.26 -6.90
CA ASN A 329 18.31 19.46 -6.26
C ASN A 329 17.57 20.75 -6.64
N SER A 330 17.00 20.84 -7.85
CA SER A 330 16.23 22.01 -8.30
C SER A 330 14.76 22.00 -7.88
N ILE A 331 14.15 20.81 -7.76
CA ILE A 331 12.77 20.60 -7.29
C ILE A 331 12.71 20.88 -5.79
N ASP A 332 13.72 20.42 -5.04
CA ASP A 332 13.87 20.69 -3.60
C ASP A 332 13.97 22.20 -3.28
N THR A 333 14.42 23.03 -4.24
CA THR A 333 14.43 24.50 -4.11
C THR A 333 13.17 25.22 -4.61
N ALA A 334 12.24 24.54 -5.29
CA ALA A 334 11.09 25.16 -5.97
C ALA A 334 9.71 24.65 -5.52
N GLU A 335 9.62 23.45 -4.96
CA GLU A 335 8.36 22.84 -4.51
C GLU A 335 8.37 22.60 -3.00
N ASN A 336 8.31 23.70 -2.26
CA ASN A 336 7.75 23.69 -0.91
C ASN A 336 6.22 23.75 -1.06
N LYS A 337 5.60 22.63 -1.44
CA LYS A 337 4.17 22.27 -1.28
C LYS A 337 3.83 20.90 -1.90
N ASP A 338 3.52 19.98 -0.99
CA ASP A 338 2.79 18.72 -1.13
C ASP A 338 3.44 17.50 -1.81
N SER A 339 3.41 16.42 -1.02
CA SER A 339 3.55 14.98 -1.27
C SER A 339 4.88 14.46 -1.82
N THR A 340 5.61 13.84 -0.88
CA THR A 340 6.23 12.50 -0.94
C THR A 340 7.31 12.23 -1.98
N ASP A 341 8.50 12.02 -1.40
CA ASP A 341 9.50 11.01 -1.77
C ASP A 341 10.44 11.38 -2.94
N VAL A 342 11.68 11.76 -2.61
CA VAL A 342 12.89 10.91 -2.70
C VAL A 342 14.08 11.75 -2.18
N ASN A 343 14.94 11.22 -1.30
CA ASN A 343 16.41 11.44 -1.28
C ASN A 343 17.03 10.24 -0.56
N ALA A 344 17.45 9.19 -1.30
CA ALA A 344 18.83 8.97 -1.77
C ALA A 344 19.90 9.42 -0.77
N TYR A 345 20.33 8.51 0.10
CA TYR A 345 21.52 8.69 0.91
C TYR A 345 22.47 7.52 0.71
N GLU A 346 23.76 7.85 0.72
CA GLU A 346 24.87 6.91 0.82
C GLU A 346 24.53 5.82 1.86
N GLU A 347 24.82 4.54 1.57
CA GLU A 347 24.72 3.44 2.55
C GLU A 347 25.69 3.70 3.71
N LEU A 348 25.26 4.55 4.64
CA LEU A 348 25.80 4.65 5.97
C LEU A 348 25.25 3.43 6.71
N ASN A 349 26.10 2.43 6.92
CA ASN A 349 25.73 1.22 7.65
C ASN A 349 25.63 1.55 9.15
N TYR A 350 24.60 2.29 9.52
CA TYR A 350 24.27 2.60 10.90
C TYR A 350 23.63 1.38 11.57
N PRO A 351 23.87 1.18 12.88
CA PRO A 351 23.25 0.09 13.62
C PRO A 351 21.73 0.25 13.68
N THR A 352 20.99 -0.84 13.43
CA THR A 352 19.52 -0.88 13.43
C THR A 352 18.92 -1.05 14.82
N TYR A 353 19.65 -1.70 15.73
CA TYR A 353 19.24 -1.97 17.12
C TYR A 353 17.93 -2.78 17.30
N ASP A 354 17.54 -3.56 16.28
CA ASP A 354 16.33 -4.39 16.21
C ASP A 354 16.23 -5.52 17.25
N GLU A 355 17.36 -5.90 17.86
CA GLU A 355 17.40 -6.92 18.91
C GLU A 355 17.32 -6.36 20.35
N VAL A 356 17.02 -5.06 20.53
CA VAL A 356 17.00 -4.43 21.86
C VAL A 356 15.62 -4.42 22.49
N HIS A 357 15.46 -5.22 23.54
CA HIS A 357 14.23 -5.21 24.34
C HIS A 357 14.21 -4.08 25.38
N TRP A 358 13.66 -2.92 25.00
CA TRP A 358 13.39 -1.79 25.90
C TRP A 358 11.94 -1.31 25.78
N VAL A 359 11.31 -0.97 26.91
CA VAL A 359 9.91 -0.50 26.94
C VAL A 359 9.89 0.94 27.47
N PHE A 360 9.33 1.85 26.69
CA PHE A 360 9.16 3.25 27.10
C PHE A 360 8.10 3.36 28.18
N ASN A 361 8.35 4.23 29.16
CA ASN A 361 7.45 4.46 30.26
C ASN A 361 7.59 5.91 30.76
N LYS A 362 6.73 6.32 31.71
CA LYS A 362 6.66 7.72 32.17
C LYS A 362 7.71 8.09 33.23
N LEU A 363 8.71 7.23 33.50
CA LEU A 363 9.74 7.51 34.48
C LEU A 363 10.90 8.27 33.83
N THR A 364 11.21 9.46 34.34
CA THR A 364 12.47 10.12 34.00
C THR A 364 13.60 9.52 34.85
N TYR A 365 14.63 9.00 34.21
CA TYR A 365 15.75 8.35 34.89
C TYR A 365 16.93 9.30 35.10
N SER A 366 17.64 9.14 36.22
CA SER A 366 19.06 9.52 36.29
C SER A 366 19.93 8.49 35.57
N ARG A 367 21.17 8.86 35.20
CA ARG A 367 22.05 7.94 34.47
C ARG A 367 22.33 6.65 35.24
N GLU A 368 22.55 6.73 36.55
CA GLU A 368 22.81 5.55 37.39
C GLU A 368 21.60 4.62 37.50
N GLU A 369 20.39 5.18 37.58
CA GLU A 369 19.14 4.40 37.66
C GLU A 369 18.83 3.72 36.33
N PHE A 370 18.95 4.46 35.22
CA PHE A 370 18.75 3.92 33.88
C PHE A 370 19.73 2.79 33.60
N SER A 371 21.03 3.01 33.82
CA SER A 371 22.05 2.00 33.59
C SER A 371 21.77 0.72 34.37
N LYS A 372 21.27 0.82 35.60
CA LYS A 372 20.93 -0.36 36.38
C LYS A 372 19.78 -1.14 35.74
N GLU A 373 18.70 -0.46 35.35
CA GLU A 373 17.53 -1.08 34.74
C GLU A 373 17.81 -1.63 33.34
N TYR A 374 18.50 -0.86 32.51
CA TYR A 374 19.01 -1.28 31.21
C TYR A 374 19.82 -2.57 31.32
N ASN A 375 20.78 -2.63 32.25
CA ASN A 375 21.58 -3.82 32.47
C ASN A 375 20.78 -5.01 33.04
N GLU A 376 19.69 -4.78 33.76
CA GLU A 376 18.80 -5.86 34.25
C GLU A 376 17.88 -6.41 33.14
N ASN A 377 17.48 -5.56 32.19
CA ASN A 377 16.63 -5.92 31.06
C ASN A 377 17.42 -6.57 29.92
N VAL A 378 18.53 -5.98 29.49
CA VAL A 378 19.34 -6.44 28.36
C VAL A 378 20.12 -7.73 28.68
N LYS A 379 20.57 -7.94 29.93
CA LYS A 379 21.24 -9.21 30.33
C LYS A 379 20.41 -10.49 30.17
N LYS A 380 19.10 -10.38 29.98
CA LYS A 380 18.24 -11.54 29.73
C LYS A 380 18.37 -12.08 28.29
N TYR A 381 18.97 -11.31 27.38
CA TYR A 381 18.90 -11.53 25.94
C TYR A 381 20.25 -11.50 25.21
N VAL A 382 21.38 -11.29 25.91
CA VAL A 382 22.72 -11.22 25.28
C VAL A 382 23.63 -12.32 25.88
N ASP A 383 24.20 -13.19 25.02
CA ASP A 383 25.29 -14.12 25.36
C ASP A 383 26.59 -13.31 25.57
N ASP A 384 27.48 -13.76 26.47
CA ASP A 384 28.61 -13.02 27.10
C ASP A 384 29.69 -12.35 26.18
N GLU A 385 29.49 -12.22 24.86
CA GLU A 385 30.39 -11.50 23.94
C GLU A 385 29.74 -10.18 23.50
N ALA A 386 29.97 -9.11 24.28
CA ALA A 386 29.65 -7.75 23.86
C ALA A 386 30.58 -7.36 22.70
N ASP A 387 30.10 -7.47 21.46
CA ASP A 387 30.79 -6.92 20.30
C ASP A 387 30.88 -5.40 20.45
N ASP A 388 32.10 -4.89 20.31
CA ASP A 388 32.45 -3.46 20.41
C ASP A 388 31.93 -2.65 19.20
N ASP A 389 31.19 -3.29 18.28
CA ASP A 389 30.85 -2.85 16.92
C ASP A 389 29.45 -2.24 16.78
N ASP A 390 28.68 -2.15 17.87
CA ASP A 390 27.28 -1.69 17.82
C ASP A 390 27.09 -0.22 18.25
N ARG A 391 28.03 0.62 17.83
CA ARG A 391 28.09 2.05 18.16
C ARG A 391 27.57 2.86 16.98
N LEU A 392 26.84 3.92 17.28
CA LEU A 392 26.45 4.91 16.28
C LEU A 392 27.55 5.96 16.20
N ASP A 393 28.42 5.84 15.18
CA ASP A 393 29.64 6.64 14.99
C ASP A 393 29.38 8.07 14.52
N GLU A 394 28.51 8.79 15.24
CA GLU A 394 28.19 10.18 14.98
C GLU A 394 28.33 11.03 16.26
N PRO A 395 28.97 12.22 16.17
CA PRO A 395 29.13 13.10 17.33
C PRO A 395 27.82 13.78 17.74
N GLU A 396 26.90 13.95 16.80
CA GLU A 396 25.57 14.51 16.99
C GLU A 396 24.62 13.93 15.94
N ILE A 397 23.34 13.80 16.30
CA ILE A 397 22.28 13.26 15.45
C ILE A 397 20.99 14.06 15.66
N LEU A 398 20.11 14.00 14.69
CA LEU A 398 18.70 14.32 14.85
C LEU A 398 17.91 13.02 14.96
N VAL A 399 16.87 13.02 15.80
CA VAL A 399 15.94 11.89 15.89
C VAL A 399 14.51 12.38 15.72
N THR A 400 13.70 11.64 14.98
CA THR A 400 12.27 11.88 14.75
C THR A 400 11.46 10.78 15.43
N TYR A 401 10.37 11.16 16.08
CA TYR A 401 9.46 10.20 16.72
C TYR A 401 8.06 10.79 16.87
N GLU A 402 7.05 9.93 16.82
CA GLU A 402 5.66 10.31 17.05
C GLU A 402 5.29 10.27 18.54
N ALA A 403 4.54 11.27 18.99
CA ALA A 403 3.98 11.30 20.33
C ALA A 403 2.73 12.19 20.41
N TRP A 404 1.94 11.95 21.43
CA TRP A 404 0.83 12.79 21.85
C TRP A 404 1.28 13.80 22.91
N ILE A 405 1.00 15.08 22.68
CA ILE A 405 1.29 16.17 23.63
C ILE A 405 0.05 17.00 23.94
N GLU A 406 -0.12 17.38 25.20
CA GLU A 406 -1.18 18.30 25.66
C GLU A 406 -0.81 19.77 25.38
N SER A 407 0.50 20.08 25.35
CA SER A 407 1.07 21.42 25.17
C SER A 407 2.48 21.37 24.60
N VAL A 408 2.84 22.36 23.78
CA VAL A 408 4.23 22.62 23.35
C VAL A 408 5.20 22.85 24.51
N ASP A 409 4.69 23.15 25.71
CA ASP A 409 5.50 23.23 26.94
C ASP A 409 6.13 21.88 27.36
N GLN A 410 5.67 20.76 26.78
CA GLN A 410 6.28 19.44 26.98
C GLN A 410 7.54 19.23 26.14
N LEU A 411 7.80 20.09 25.15
CA LEU A 411 9.00 20.03 24.33
C LEU A 411 10.21 20.52 25.13
N PHE A 412 11.32 19.80 25.03
CA PHE A 412 12.61 20.22 25.56
C PHE A 412 13.26 21.27 24.64
N ASP A 413 14.26 21.99 25.15
CA ASP A 413 14.93 23.06 24.38
C ASP A 413 15.54 22.55 23.06
N ASN A 414 15.94 21.28 23.04
CA ASN A 414 16.49 20.55 21.90
C ASN A 414 15.42 19.84 21.05
N GLU A 415 14.13 20.12 21.23
CA GLU A 415 13.03 19.52 20.47
C GLU A 415 12.21 20.54 19.69
N ARG A 416 11.70 20.15 18.53
CA ARG A 416 10.72 20.92 17.75
C ARG A 416 9.68 19.96 17.18
N VAL A 417 8.46 20.43 17.06
CA VAL A 417 7.43 19.76 16.26
C VAL A 417 7.74 20.01 14.79
N THR A 418 7.71 18.96 13.98
CA THR A 418 7.94 19.01 12.53
C THR A 418 6.64 19.33 11.77
N ASP A 419 5.50 18.97 12.37
CA ASP A 419 4.17 19.34 11.86
C ASP A 419 3.98 20.85 11.81
N GLY A 420 3.07 21.29 10.94
CA GLY A 420 2.71 22.69 10.75
C GLY A 420 2.10 23.36 11.99
N ASP A 421 1.44 24.51 11.79
CA ASP A 421 0.83 25.25 12.90
C ASP A 421 -0.17 24.37 13.68
N LEU A 422 0.11 24.09 14.96
CA LEU A 422 -0.77 23.31 15.84
C LEU A 422 -2.07 24.09 16.12
N LEU A 423 -3.17 23.72 15.46
CA LEU A 423 -4.47 24.33 15.68
C LEU A 423 -5.22 23.61 16.81
N GLU A 424 -5.97 24.36 17.62
CA GLU A 424 -6.71 23.78 18.74
C GLU A 424 -7.82 22.80 18.28
N ASP A 425 -8.32 22.97 17.06
CA ASP A 425 -9.34 22.10 16.47
C ASP A 425 -8.78 20.73 16.03
N ASP A 426 -7.45 20.57 15.97
CA ASP A 426 -6.77 19.32 15.57
C ASP A 426 -6.53 18.37 16.75
N LYS A 427 -6.95 18.75 17.97
CA LYS A 427 -6.77 17.91 19.15
C LYS A 427 -7.75 16.75 19.18
N GLU A 428 -7.24 15.54 19.39
CA GLU A 428 -8.03 14.38 19.79
C GLU A 428 -7.86 14.15 21.30
N ASP A 429 -8.97 14.01 22.02
CA ASP A 429 -8.99 13.86 23.48
C ASP A 429 -8.16 14.88 24.28
N GLY A 430 -7.99 16.08 23.71
CA GLY A 430 -7.26 17.19 24.34
C GLY A 430 -5.74 17.17 24.11
N MET A 431 -5.25 16.28 23.25
CA MET A 431 -3.84 16.16 22.87
C MET A 431 -3.68 16.31 21.35
N TRP A 432 -2.51 16.77 20.91
CA TRP A 432 -2.10 16.67 19.51
C TRP A 432 -1.25 15.43 19.32
N GLN A 433 -1.55 14.63 18.31
CA GLN A 433 -0.56 13.69 17.76
C GLN A 433 0.39 14.50 16.91
N VAL A 434 1.67 14.43 17.23
CA VAL A 434 2.71 15.20 16.55
C VAL A 434 3.93 14.34 16.27
N GLU A 435 4.62 14.65 15.19
CA GLU A 435 5.99 14.24 14.99
C GLU A 435 6.94 15.28 15.60
N ILE A 436 7.91 14.78 16.38
CA ILE A 436 8.86 15.59 17.14
C ILE A 436 10.27 15.24 16.69
N MET A 437 11.00 16.26 16.25
CA MET A 437 12.43 16.18 15.99
C MET A 437 13.22 16.64 17.22
N ALA A 438 14.24 15.88 17.61
CA ALA A 438 15.14 16.22 18.70
C ALA A 438 16.62 16.19 18.27
N HIS A 439 17.38 17.20 18.67
CA HIS A 439 18.85 17.21 18.50
C HIS A 439 19.54 16.56 19.68
N LEU A 440 20.32 15.52 19.42
CA LEU A 440 21.09 14.79 20.42
C LEU A 440 22.59 14.92 20.13
N VAL A 441 23.37 15.11 21.18
CA VAL A 441 24.84 15.18 21.11
C VAL A 441 25.42 14.06 21.97
N ALA A 442 26.41 13.34 21.44
CA ALA A 442 27.09 12.27 22.17
C ALA A 442 27.85 12.85 23.37
N ASP A 443 27.74 12.21 24.53
CA ASP A 443 28.36 12.64 25.78
C ASP A 443 29.90 12.66 25.67
N ASN A 444 30.45 11.76 24.83
CA ASN A 444 31.87 11.70 24.50
C ASN A 444 32.27 12.62 23.32
N GLY A 445 31.30 13.22 22.63
CA GLY A 445 31.48 14.10 21.47
C GLY A 445 31.96 13.40 20.20
N THR A 446 31.83 12.08 20.10
CA THR A 446 32.34 11.27 18.97
C THR A 446 31.38 10.19 18.48
N TYR A 447 30.68 9.48 19.36
CA TYR A 447 29.77 8.38 19.01
C TYR A 447 28.78 8.12 20.14
N PHE A 448 27.61 7.59 19.84
CA PHE A 448 26.65 7.13 20.86
C PHE A 448 26.88 5.65 21.17
N THR A 449 26.85 5.31 22.47
CA THR A 449 26.60 3.92 22.85
C THR A 449 25.10 3.64 22.80
N ARG A 450 24.72 2.39 22.51
CA ARG A 450 23.32 1.96 22.55
C ARG A 450 22.60 2.34 23.85
N GLU A 451 23.25 2.12 25.00
CA GLU A 451 22.72 2.50 26.32
C GLU A 451 22.51 4.02 26.44
N GLU A 452 23.45 4.83 25.93
CA GLU A 452 23.35 6.27 25.97
C GLU A 452 22.22 6.81 25.10
N LEU A 453 22.11 6.29 23.88
CA LEU A 453 21.05 6.68 22.96
C LEU A 453 19.68 6.40 23.58
N LEU A 454 19.45 5.18 24.07
CA LEU A 454 18.20 4.80 24.71
C LEU A 454 17.90 5.61 25.98
N PHE A 455 18.93 5.95 26.76
CA PHE A 455 18.77 6.82 27.92
C PHE A 455 18.22 8.20 27.52
N LYS A 456 18.80 8.80 26.47
CA LYS A 456 18.38 10.12 25.98
C LYS A 456 16.96 10.04 25.40
N LEU A 457 16.69 9.06 24.54
CA LEU A 457 15.37 8.83 23.95
C LEU A 457 14.29 8.63 25.00
N HIS A 458 14.54 7.75 25.98
CA HIS A 458 13.56 7.48 27.03
C HIS A 458 13.21 8.74 27.82
N ASN A 459 14.21 9.54 28.20
CA ASN A 459 13.96 10.76 28.95
C ASN A 459 13.29 11.86 28.11
N LEU A 460 13.51 11.91 26.79
CA LEU A 460 12.77 12.79 25.89
C LEU A 460 11.28 12.39 25.84
N MET A 461 10.98 11.10 25.80
CA MET A 461 9.61 10.61 25.64
C MET A 461 8.83 10.46 26.96
N ALA A 462 9.51 10.42 28.11
CA ALA A 462 8.88 10.12 29.41
C ALA A 462 7.77 11.10 29.83
N ASN A 463 7.80 12.34 29.34
CA ASN A 463 6.77 13.36 29.61
C ASN A 463 5.71 13.48 28.50
N LYS A 464 5.73 12.60 27.50
CA LYS A 464 4.81 12.58 26.34
C LYS A 464 3.99 11.31 26.36
N GLU A 465 2.87 11.28 25.64
CA GLU A 465 2.01 10.10 25.51
C GLU A 465 2.33 9.32 24.24
N LEU A 466 2.64 8.03 24.39
CA LEU A 466 3.05 7.17 23.27
C LEU A 466 2.00 6.09 22.98
N GLY A 467 1.01 5.91 23.88
CA GLY A 467 0.09 4.78 23.86
C GLY A 467 0.49 3.69 24.86
N ASP A 468 -0.22 2.56 24.82
CA ASP A 468 0.03 1.44 25.72
C ASP A 468 1.16 0.54 25.19
N HIS A 469 2.00 0.02 26.09
CA HIS A 469 2.99 -1.02 25.82
C HIS A 469 4.08 -0.72 24.77
N VAL A 470 4.39 0.55 24.54
CA VAL A 470 5.36 0.96 23.52
C VAL A 470 6.78 0.44 23.78
N PHE A 471 7.27 -0.41 22.88
CA PHE A 471 8.61 -0.97 22.93
C PHE A 471 9.48 -0.42 21.79
N PHE A 472 10.77 -0.25 22.08
CA PHE A 472 11.76 0.17 21.10
C PHE A 472 12.04 -0.99 20.14
N GLU A 473 11.87 -0.73 18.84
CA GLU A 473 12.08 -1.71 17.76
C GLU A 473 13.33 -1.42 16.92
N GLY A 474 13.96 -0.26 17.12
CA GLY A 474 15.19 0.08 16.41
C GLY A 474 15.25 1.55 16.02
N ILE A 475 16.19 1.87 15.13
CA ILE A 475 16.29 3.15 14.45
C ILE A 475 16.40 2.95 12.94
N GLU A 476 15.79 3.84 12.19
CA GLU A 476 15.89 3.90 10.74
C GLU A 476 16.53 5.22 10.32
N TYR A 477 17.53 5.16 9.45
CA TYR A 477 18.21 6.35 8.96
C TYR A 477 17.38 7.02 7.85
N GLU A 478 17.01 8.28 8.05
CA GLU A 478 16.11 9.02 7.15
C GLU A 478 16.83 10.07 6.29
N GLY A 479 18.08 10.39 6.61
CA GLY A 479 18.84 11.35 5.83
C GLY A 479 19.70 12.31 6.61
N HIS A 480 19.99 13.48 6.05
CA HIS A 480 20.69 14.57 6.73
C HIS A 480 19.84 15.83 6.71
N GLU A 481 19.87 16.59 7.81
CA GLU A 481 19.19 17.87 7.93
C GLU A 481 20.17 18.98 8.29
N CYS A 482 20.03 20.15 7.65
CA CYS A 482 20.96 21.27 7.81
C CYS A 482 20.49 22.28 8.86
N GLU A 483 19.17 22.44 9.01
CA GLU A 483 18.56 23.42 9.94
C GLU A 483 17.77 22.75 11.07
N GLY A 484 17.22 21.55 10.84
CA GLY A 484 16.46 20.80 11.85
C GLY A 484 15.40 21.66 12.54
N TYR A 485 14.62 22.44 11.77
CA TYR A 485 13.61 23.37 12.29
C TYR A 485 14.17 24.42 13.27
N GLY A 486 15.42 24.84 13.06
CA GLY A 486 16.13 25.80 13.90
C GLY A 486 16.74 25.19 15.17
N LEU A 487 16.82 23.85 15.25
CA LEU A 487 17.59 23.15 16.27
C LEU A 487 19.10 23.22 16.00
N ILE A 488 19.47 23.21 14.71
CA ILE A 488 20.85 23.21 14.25
C ILE A 488 21.03 24.28 13.17
N ASP A 489 22.29 24.60 12.89
CA ASP A 489 22.70 25.49 11.79
C ASP A 489 24.03 24.94 11.28
N ASN A 490 23.94 23.83 10.53
CA ASN A 490 25.07 23.07 10.04
C ASN A 490 24.96 22.89 8.52
N GLU A 491 25.77 23.64 7.77
CA GLU A 491 25.79 23.61 6.29
C GLU A 491 26.12 22.23 5.72
N ASP A 492 26.80 21.36 6.49
CA ASP A 492 27.16 20.01 6.07
C ASP A 492 26.06 18.96 6.35
N GLY A 493 25.02 19.34 7.11
CA GLY A 493 23.94 18.45 7.53
C GLY A 493 24.32 17.50 8.67
N ILE A 494 23.35 17.13 9.49
CA ILE A 494 23.49 16.14 10.58
C ILE A 494 22.55 14.97 10.28
N PRO A 495 22.97 13.70 10.49
CA PRO A 495 22.13 12.54 10.19
C PRO A 495 20.86 12.51 11.05
N VAL A 496 19.75 12.14 10.42
CA VAL A 496 18.40 12.03 10.99
C VAL A 496 18.03 10.55 11.10
N PHE A 497 17.46 10.18 12.25
CA PHE A 497 16.99 8.82 12.51
C PHE A 497 15.55 8.81 13.01
N TYR A 498 14.69 8.03 12.37
CA TYR A 498 13.38 7.69 12.89
C TYR A 498 13.50 6.66 14.00
N ILE A 499 12.77 6.87 15.10
CA ILE A 499 12.73 5.94 16.22
C ILE A 499 11.55 4.98 16.07
N CYS A 500 11.85 3.76 15.64
CA CYS A 500 10.85 2.72 15.47
C CYS A 500 10.32 2.23 16.82
N CYS A 501 9.01 2.32 17.00
CA CYS A 501 8.31 1.93 18.21
C CYS A 501 7.15 0.99 17.88
N GLY A 502 7.11 -0.17 18.51
CA GLY A 502 6.00 -1.13 18.41
C GLY A 502 5.04 -1.02 19.60
N SER A 503 3.78 -1.42 19.41
CA SER A 503 2.71 -1.40 20.45
C SER A 503 2.18 -2.78 20.80
#